data_AF-K0YLG6-F1
#
_entry.id   AF-K0YLG6-F1
#
_cell.length_a   1.000
_cell.length_b   1.000
_cell.length_c   1.000
_cell.angle_alpha   90.00
_cell.angle_beta   90.00
_cell.angle_gamma   90.00
#
_symmetry.space_group_name_H-M   'P 1'
#
loop_
_entity.id
_entity.type
_entity.pdbx_description
1 polymer ?
#
loop_
_entity_poly.entity_id
_entity_poly.type
_entity_poly.pdbx_seq_one_letter_code
_entity_poly.pdbx_strand_id
1 'polypeptide(L)'
;MEARMRKALESVLFFDETTPVKELIGRCANEPLHLLGEASTLLAGPGSIFSLWRQAQSYSLLAADLHSFARDAGLPRSGLVLRLPSSIDGVPLTRISSEAFRSWLSYGISIRILILPEGMEEISDEALSPLCFEHCHLPSTLERFGARNVRWNKLTCYPRRVRYSVSEENTSFSAKDGSLLSADGRTLVAQSYPFSDTVSIPDGTVAIRPDAFMHTPRPPKTILCPDSLETVDDLVDEFTVWTCRQNGNLARSIRARGGYTVSQEGEEEDGIVYDKAGDTASLILCRPDRDKTTILDTIDGAALRTIGARSLKGAIETLALPAHVRTVEDGNAPRPCQKLVLNEGLEMIGDRCFSELAAESPVRIPRSVRTIGKGSFSGTMLGFDALDAIVAIPGGSHALFKPCRYLENEKGELVCAGPCNNDKEAKGPKRPASTESETPGRNASIVPFDMNAYDTMLLSGRHVKNKSKALLFRFESGIALPEASAREFARLLRGDNKSVLELIATASDAPRTVRRLAQAGFYDNDLAEKQCEILRRARKTKALHVLMEWIAQQSPRKPEKPSARFAF
;
A
#
# COMPACT_ATOMS: atom_id res chain seq x y z
N MET A 1 46.21 16.21 30.28
CA MET A 1 46.45 16.27 28.82
C MET A 1 47.59 17.25 28.58
N GLU A 2 48.71 16.80 28.04
CA GLU A 2 49.86 17.68 27.75
C GLU A 2 49.45 18.77 26.75
N ALA A 3 49.97 20.00 26.92
CA ALA A 3 49.64 21.14 26.06
C ALA A 3 49.90 20.87 24.57
N ARG A 4 50.86 19.99 24.25
CA ARG A 4 51.18 19.54 22.89
C ARG A 4 50.07 18.72 22.25
N MET A 5 49.47 17.81 23.04
CA MET A 5 48.36 16.98 22.58
C MET A 5 47.14 17.83 22.29
N ARG A 6 46.81 18.79 23.15
CA ARG A 6 45.72 19.75 22.88
C ARG A 6 45.93 20.53 21.57
N LYS A 7 47.14 21.05 21.32
CA LYS A 7 47.44 21.82 20.09
C LYS A 7 47.34 20.97 18.81
N ALA A 8 47.80 19.73 18.85
CA ALA A 8 47.67 18.81 17.72
C ALA A 8 46.20 18.44 17.48
N LEU A 9 45.44 18.19 18.54
CA LEU A 9 44.01 17.91 18.47
C LEU A 9 43.23 19.10 17.86
N GLU A 10 43.48 20.33 18.32
CA GLU A 10 42.84 21.54 17.80
C GLU A 10 43.08 21.79 16.30
N SER A 11 44.09 21.16 15.70
CA SER A 11 44.34 21.27 14.25
C SER A 11 43.45 20.36 13.39
N VAL A 12 42.94 19.26 13.96
CA VAL A 12 42.15 18.22 13.27
C VAL A 12 40.67 18.31 13.64
N LEU A 13 40.35 18.47 14.93
CA LEU A 13 38.97 18.58 15.41
C LEU A 13 38.90 19.70 16.45
N PHE A 14 38.12 20.72 16.15
CA PHE A 14 37.98 21.90 16.98
C PHE A 14 36.53 22.40 17.00
N PHE A 15 36.18 23.15 18.04
CA PHE A 15 34.85 23.73 18.19
C PHE A 15 34.77 25.10 17.48
N ASP A 16 33.78 25.26 16.60
CA ASP A 16 33.46 26.53 15.95
C ASP A 16 32.00 26.53 15.48
N GLU A 17 31.13 27.26 16.17
CA GLU A 17 29.71 27.42 15.80
C GLU A 17 29.41 28.76 15.11
N THR A 18 30.31 29.74 15.21
CA THR A 18 30.03 31.13 14.82
C THR A 18 30.55 31.47 13.44
N THR A 19 31.68 30.89 13.02
CA THR A 19 32.30 31.23 11.74
C THR A 19 31.47 30.70 10.59
N PRO A 20 31.10 31.51 9.57
CA PRO A 20 30.36 31.04 8.41
C PRO A 20 31.03 29.84 7.71
N VAL A 21 30.21 28.90 7.22
CA VAL A 21 30.71 27.64 6.58
C VAL A 21 31.67 27.93 5.44
N LYS A 22 31.36 28.89 4.56
CA LYS A 22 32.22 29.26 3.42
C LYS A 22 33.58 29.79 3.86
N GLU A 23 33.63 30.58 4.93
CA GLU A 23 34.88 31.14 5.46
C GLU A 23 35.75 30.04 6.08
N LEU A 24 35.14 29.12 6.85
CA LEU A 24 35.84 27.95 7.39
C LEU A 24 36.41 27.06 6.30
N ILE A 25 35.61 26.78 5.26
CA ILE A 25 36.07 26.01 4.10
C ILE A 25 37.24 26.73 3.43
N GLY A 26 37.11 28.03 3.13
CA GLY A 26 38.20 28.80 2.51
C GLY A 26 39.49 28.75 3.35
N ARG A 27 39.39 28.96 4.67
CA ARG A 27 40.54 28.88 5.58
C ARG A 27 41.16 27.48 5.59
N CYS A 28 40.35 26.43 5.72
CA CYS A 28 40.85 25.07 5.88
C CYS A 28 41.22 24.38 4.56
N ALA A 29 40.66 24.79 3.42
CA ALA A 29 41.04 24.28 2.10
C ALA A 29 42.32 24.95 1.59
N ASN A 30 42.51 26.25 1.84
CA ASN A 30 43.68 26.99 1.37
C ASN A 30 44.99 26.70 2.14
N GLU A 31 44.91 26.13 3.35
CA GLU A 31 46.10 25.88 4.19
C GLU A 31 46.31 24.39 4.52
N PRO A 32 46.52 23.47 3.57
CA PRO A 32 46.51 22.01 3.78
C PRO A 32 47.15 21.54 5.09
N LEU A 33 46.44 20.70 5.84
CA LEU A 33 46.94 20.18 7.12
C LEU A 33 47.90 19.03 6.87
N HIS A 34 49.17 19.21 7.24
CA HIS A 34 50.19 18.16 7.20
C HIS A 34 50.59 17.78 8.62
N LEU A 35 50.42 16.51 8.99
CA LEU A 35 50.88 15.99 10.28
C LEU A 35 52.33 15.56 10.15
N LEU A 36 53.22 16.15 10.94
CA LEU A 36 54.67 15.89 10.90
C LEU A 36 55.20 15.57 12.31
N GLY A 37 56.15 14.64 12.39
CA GLY A 37 56.97 14.38 13.58
C GLY A 37 56.18 13.98 14.83
N GLU A 38 56.23 14.80 15.88
CA GLU A 38 55.49 14.49 17.13
C GLU A 38 53.96 14.45 16.91
N ALA A 39 53.42 15.30 16.02
CA ALA A 39 51.98 15.37 15.76
C ALA A 39 51.46 14.15 14.99
N SER A 40 52.23 13.63 14.03
CA SER A 40 51.88 12.38 13.32
C SER A 40 51.94 11.18 14.25
N THR A 41 52.98 11.08 15.08
CA THR A 41 53.12 9.99 16.06
C THR A 41 51.93 9.97 17.03
N LEU A 42 51.50 11.15 17.49
CA LEU A 42 50.41 11.29 18.45
C LEU A 42 49.04 10.96 17.86
N LEU A 43 48.76 11.41 16.63
CA LEU A 43 47.42 11.32 16.03
C LEU A 43 47.24 10.12 15.10
N ALA A 44 48.34 9.54 14.58
CA ALA A 44 48.33 8.47 13.60
C ALA A 44 49.27 7.29 13.93
N GLY A 45 49.88 7.27 15.11
CA GLY A 45 50.68 6.13 15.60
C GLY A 45 49.83 4.93 16.06
N PRO A 46 50.46 3.80 16.45
CA PRO A 46 49.74 2.63 16.96
C PRO A 46 48.91 2.97 18.20
N GLY A 47 47.61 2.61 18.20
CA GLY A 47 46.69 2.90 19.29
C GLY A 47 46.26 4.37 19.40
N SER A 48 46.58 5.19 18.40
CA SER A 48 46.14 6.59 18.32
C SER A 48 44.73 6.74 17.75
N ILE A 49 44.28 7.99 17.67
CA ILE A 49 42.97 8.40 17.14
C ILE A 49 42.77 7.91 15.72
N PHE A 50 43.75 8.09 14.83
CA PHE A 50 43.68 7.61 13.46
C PHE A 50 44.39 6.29 13.32
N SER A 51 43.63 5.26 12.97
CA SER A 51 44.20 4.02 12.45
C SER A 51 44.36 4.15 10.94
N LEU A 52 45.60 4.10 10.46
CA LEU A 52 45.93 4.22 9.06
C LEU A 52 46.41 2.88 8.48
N TRP A 53 46.05 2.62 7.22
CA TRP A 53 46.63 1.54 6.43
C TRP A 53 47.57 2.11 5.37
N ARG A 54 48.83 1.69 5.40
CA ARG A 54 49.82 2.09 4.39
C ARG A 54 49.56 1.34 3.09
N GLN A 55 49.27 2.08 2.03
CA GLN A 55 49.33 1.60 0.65
C GLN A 55 50.73 1.87 0.06
N ALA A 56 50.97 1.44 -1.19
CA ALA A 56 52.28 1.58 -1.84
C ALA A 56 52.83 3.02 -1.77
N GLN A 57 51.96 4.03 -1.96
CA GLN A 57 52.35 5.45 -1.94
C GLN A 57 51.44 6.36 -1.12
N SER A 58 50.30 5.90 -0.61
CA SER A 58 49.36 6.69 0.20
C SER A 58 48.97 6.00 1.52
N TYR A 59 48.11 6.65 2.30
CA TYR A 59 47.39 6.09 3.43
C TYR A 59 45.89 5.97 3.14
N SER A 60 45.26 4.96 3.74
CA SER A 60 43.81 4.87 3.91
C SER A 60 43.43 5.03 5.39
N LEU A 61 42.41 5.83 5.69
CA LEU A 61 41.85 5.93 7.03
C LEU A 61 40.96 4.72 7.33
N LEU A 62 41.39 3.88 8.26
CA LEU A 62 40.66 2.68 8.70
C LEU A 62 39.74 2.94 9.91
N ALA A 63 40.13 3.85 10.80
CA ALA A 63 39.34 4.22 11.97
C ALA A 63 39.73 5.61 12.47
N ALA A 64 38.75 6.36 12.99
CA ALA A 64 38.90 7.64 13.67
C ALA A 64 38.07 7.63 14.97
N ASP A 65 38.74 7.60 16.13
CA ASP A 65 38.09 7.65 17.45
C ASP A 65 37.73 9.09 17.87
N LEU A 66 36.71 9.65 17.24
CA LEU A 66 36.21 10.99 17.51
C LEU A 66 35.63 11.14 18.93
N HIS A 67 35.11 10.06 19.51
CA HIS A 67 34.55 10.07 20.85
C HIS A 67 35.64 10.25 21.91
N SER A 68 36.68 9.41 21.87
CA SER A 68 37.84 9.57 22.76
C SER A 68 38.53 10.90 22.50
N PHE A 69 38.61 11.34 21.24
CA PHE A 69 39.14 12.65 20.89
C PHE A 69 38.44 13.79 21.62
N ALA A 70 37.11 13.91 21.46
CA ALA A 70 36.37 15.01 22.05
C ALA A 70 36.42 14.98 23.58
N ARG A 71 36.33 13.78 24.18
CA ARG A 71 36.47 13.57 25.62
C ARG A 71 37.83 14.04 26.12
N ASP A 72 38.90 13.55 25.50
CA ASP A 72 40.26 13.80 25.97
C ASP A 72 40.65 15.26 25.76
N ALA A 73 40.20 15.87 24.66
CA ALA A 73 40.38 17.29 24.35
C ALA A 73 39.54 18.25 25.22
N GLY A 74 38.51 17.75 25.91
CA GLY A 74 37.53 18.58 26.61
C GLY A 74 36.64 19.39 25.67
N LEU A 75 36.41 18.88 24.46
CA LEU A 75 35.56 19.50 23.44
C LEU A 75 34.08 19.17 23.68
N PRO A 76 33.16 20.05 23.23
CA PRO A 76 31.75 19.72 23.24
C PRO A 76 31.44 18.58 22.26
N ARG A 77 30.21 18.06 22.35
CA ARG A 77 29.75 16.97 21.48
C ARG A 77 29.13 17.44 20.16
N SER A 78 28.97 18.74 19.97
CA SER A 78 28.40 19.37 18.77
C SER A 78 29.18 20.64 18.42
N GLY A 79 28.91 21.19 17.23
CA GLY A 79 29.58 22.42 16.77
C GLY A 79 31.03 22.19 16.34
N LEU A 80 31.41 20.94 16.10
CA LEU A 80 32.79 20.57 15.80
C LEU A 80 33.09 20.64 14.31
N VAL A 81 34.27 21.13 13.95
CA VAL A 81 34.82 21.06 12.60
C VAL A 81 35.83 19.93 12.57
N LEU A 82 35.59 18.91 11.73
CA LEU A 82 36.53 17.82 11.48
C LEU A 82 37.26 18.10 10.17
N ARG A 83 38.55 18.35 10.28
CA ARG A 83 39.48 18.59 9.18
C ARG A 83 40.45 17.40 9.09
N LEU A 84 40.33 16.58 8.06
CA LEU A 84 41.26 15.48 7.86
C LEU A 84 42.60 16.00 7.28
N PRO A 85 43.74 15.40 7.65
CA PRO A 85 45.05 15.82 7.16
C PRO A 85 45.27 15.41 5.70
N SER A 86 45.90 16.28 4.91
CA SER A 86 46.32 15.98 3.53
C SER A 86 47.46 14.96 3.48
N SER A 87 48.39 15.01 4.44
CA SER A 87 49.45 14.01 4.55
C SER A 87 49.90 13.77 6.00
N ILE A 88 50.49 12.60 6.21
CA ILE A 88 51.10 12.15 7.47
C ILE A 88 52.54 11.79 7.17
N ASP A 89 53.51 12.52 7.74
CA ASP A 89 54.95 12.39 7.49
C ASP A 89 55.30 12.36 5.99
N GLY A 90 54.69 13.28 5.23
CA GLY A 90 54.90 13.42 3.79
C GLY A 90 54.12 12.42 2.93
N VAL A 91 53.40 11.47 3.54
CA VAL A 91 52.59 10.48 2.82
C VAL A 91 51.14 10.95 2.70
N PRO A 92 50.56 11.05 1.48
CA PRO A 92 49.21 11.55 1.30
C PRO A 92 48.13 10.61 1.86
N LEU A 93 47.07 11.19 2.42
CA LEU A 93 45.85 10.47 2.81
C LEU A 93 44.85 10.51 1.66
N THR A 94 44.73 9.41 0.91
CA THR A 94 43.93 9.41 -0.34
C THR A 94 42.60 8.68 -0.22
N ARG A 95 42.36 7.93 0.87
CA ARG A 95 41.17 7.09 1.01
C ARG A 95 40.56 7.08 2.40
N ILE A 96 39.23 7.04 2.48
CA ILE A 96 38.46 6.70 3.68
C ILE A 96 37.79 5.34 3.49
N SER A 97 38.10 4.37 4.35
CA SER A 97 37.53 3.02 4.29
C SER A 97 36.12 2.96 4.89
N SER A 98 35.35 1.92 4.54
CA SER A 98 33.91 1.74 4.88
C SER A 98 33.59 1.73 6.38
N GLU A 99 34.60 1.60 7.23
CA GLU A 99 34.46 1.54 8.68
C GLU A 99 35.31 2.61 9.39
N ALA A 100 35.73 3.65 8.68
CA ALA A 100 36.55 4.73 9.25
C ALA A 100 35.89 5.41 10.46
N PHE A 101 34.57 5.54 10.46
CA PHE A 101 33.83 6.25 11.51
C PHE A 101 32.83 5.35 12.23
N ARG A 102 33.23 4.13 12.64
CA ARG A 102 32.33 3.16 13.31
C ARG A 102 31.50 3.79 14.43
N SER A 103 30.26 3.33 14.61
CA SER A 103 29.32 3.94 15.57
C SER A 103 29.88 4.09 17.00
N TRP A 104 30.65 3.13 17.52
CA TRP A 104 31.23 3.24 18.87
C TRP A 104 32.42 4.21 18.97
N LEU A 105 33.07 4.51 17.84
CA LEU A 105 34.18 5.47 17.75
C LEU A 105 33.70 6.91 17.54
N SER A 106 32.48 7.09 17.03
CA SER A 106 31.89 8.41 16.76
C SER A 106 30.60 8.66 17.56
N TYR A 107 30.30 7.84 18.57
CA TYR A 107 29.03 7.88 19.30
C TYR A 107 28.82 9.23 19.98
N GLY A 108 27.65 9.84 19.70
CA GLY A 108 27.22 11.09 20.31
C GLY A 108 27.99 12.32 19.84
N ILE A 109 28.83 12.20 18.82
CA ILE A 109 29.57 13.31 18.22
C ILE A 109 28.85 13.81 16.97
N SER A 110 28.52 15.10 16.97
CA SER A 110 27.93 15.81 15.84
C SER A 110 28.97 16.77 15.25
N ILE A 111 29.32 16.54 13.99
CA ILE A 111 30.20 17.37 13.20
C ILE A 111 29.38 18.45 12.52
N ARG A 112 29.76 19.72 12.71
CA ARG A 112 29.19 20.84 11.96
C ARG A 112 29.71 20.85 10.53
N ILE A 113 31.02 20.64 10.34
CA ILE A 113 31.66 20.62 9.01
C ILE A 113 32.71 19.52 8.95
N LEU A 114 32.56 18.60 7.99
CA LEU A 114 33.60 17.68 7.56
C LEU A 114 34.32 18.29 6.35
N ILE A 115 35.62 18.51 6.49
CA ILE A 115 36.47 19.05 5.42
C ILE A 115 37.41 17.93 4.97
N LEU A 116 37.15 17.42 3.77
CA LEU A 116 37.99 16.44 3.12
C LEU A 116 39.19 17.16 2.48
N PRO A 117 40.42 16.66 2.64
CA PRO A 117 41.63 17.34 2.20
C PRO A 117 41.85 17.18 0.70
N GLU A 118 42.48 18.17 0.07
CA GLU A 118 43.09 18.00 -1.25
C GLU A 118 44.07 16.81 -1.23
N GLY A 119 43.99 15.97 -2.26
CA GLY A 119 44.64 14.67 -2.35
C GLY A 119 43.75 13.48 -1.95
N MET A 120 42.57 13.71 -1.37
CA MET A 120 41.59 12.63 -1.14
C MET A 120 40.98 12.20 -2.48
N GLU A 121 41.05 10.91 -2.79
CA GLU A 121 40.62 10.32 -4.07
C GLU A 121 39.33 9.49 -3.89
N GLU A 122 39.21 8.75 -2.78
CA GLU A 122 38.10 7.81 -2.58
C GLU A 122 37.53 7.82 -1.16
N ILE A 123 36.19 7.80 -1.09
CA ILE A 123 35.43 7.42 0.10
C ILE A 123 34.68 6.12 -0.24
N SER A 124 34.96 5.06 0.50
CA SER A 124 34.28 3.77 0.33
C SER A 124 32.81 3.82 0.77
N ASP A 125 32.03 2.85 0.33
CA ASP A 125 30.61 2.75 0.70
C ASP A 125 30.44 2.67 2.23
N GLU A 126 29.41 3.34 2.74
CA GLU A 126 29.06 3.41 4.16
C GLU A 126 30.13 4.04 5.08
N ALA A 127 31.25 4.53 4.54
CA ALA A 127 32.36 5.08 5.34
C ALA A 127 31.92 6.19 6.30
N LEU A 128 31.03 7.07 5.85
CA LEU A 128 30.51 8.19 6.64
C LEU A 128 29.18 7.86 7.35
N SER A 129 28.61 6.67 7.13
CA SER A 129 27.27 6.28 7.61
C SER A 129 27.03 6.55 9.11
N PRO A 130 27.98 6.27 10.01
CA PRO A 130 27.77 6.50 11.44
C PRO A 130 28.13 7.92 11.90
N LEU A 131 28.72 8.72 11.01
CA LEU A 131 29.12 10.09 11.29
C LEU A 131 27.91 11.03 11.11
N CYS A 132 27.53 11.72 12.17
CA CYS A 132 26.56 12.81 12.07
C CYS A 132 27.30 14.09 11.65
N PHE A 133 27.18 14.50 10.39
CA PHE A 133 27.72 15.77 9.90
C PHE A 133 26.63 16.69 9.34
N GLU A 134 26.78 18.01 9.52
CA GLU A 134 25.84 18.99 8.93
C GLU A 134 26.26 19.48 7.53
N HIS A 135 27.56 19.53 7.27
CA HIS A 135 28.12 19.96 5.98
C HIS A 135 29.36 19.13 5.64
N CYS A 136 29.51 18.70 4.39
CA CYS A 136 30.70 18.02 3.89
C CYS A 136 31.29 18.77 2.69
N HIS A 137 32.56 19.18 2.78
CA HIS A 137 33.29 19.79 1.68
C HIS A 137 34.16 18.75 0.98
N LEU A 138 33.98 18.60 -0.33
CA LEU A 138 34.71 17.68 -1.20
C LEU A 138 35.81 18.44 -1.95
N PRO A 139 37.05 17.92 -1.98
CA PRO A 139 38.19 18.54 -2.64
C PRO A 139 38.11 18.37 -4.17
N SER A 140 39.00 19.03 -4.89
CA SER A 140 39.14 18.87 -6.34
C SER A 140 39.50 17.44 -6.78
N THR A 141 40.27 16.73 -5.96
CA THR A 141 40.83 15.40 -6.28
C THR A 141 39.88 14.23 -6.06
N LEU A 142 38.71 14.43 -5.44
CA LEU A 142 37.84 13.31 -5.08
C LEU A 142 37.13 12.74 -6.31
N GLU A 143 37.41 11.48 -6.63
CA GLU A 143 36.85 10.77 -7.78
C GLU A 143 35.68 9.86 -7.41
N ARG A 144 35.74 9.24 -6.22
CA ARG A 144 34.72 8.28 -5.77
C ARG A 144 34.14 8.66 -4.42
N PHE A 145 32.82 8.80 -4.39
CA PHE A 145 32.02 9.02 -3.17
C PHE A 145 31.05 7.87 -2.98
N GLY A 146 31.35 6.99 -2.01
CA GLY A 146 30.61 5.76 -1.75
C GLY A 146 29.10 5.94 -1.56
N ALA A 147 28.36 4.85 -1.73
CA ALA A 147 26.92 4.82 -1.45
C ALA A 147 26.66 4.74 0.07
N ARG A 148 25.45 5.11 0.48
CA ARG A 148 24.92 5.01 1.85
C ARG A 148 25.74 5.77 2.89
N ASN A 149 26.22 6.96 2.52
CA ASN A 149 27.08 7.78 3.38
C ASN A 149 26.36 8.43 4.56
N VAL A 150 25.03 8.52 4.52
CA VAL A 150 24.23 8.91 5.70
C VAL A 150 23.07 7.93 5.82
N ARG A 151 23.08 7.09 6.87
CA ARG A 151 22.00 6.14 7.15
C ARG A 151 21.31 6.52 8.44
N TRP A 152 20.09 7.04 8.34
CA TRP A 152 19.37 7.57 9.50
C TRP A 152 19.30 6.59 10.67
N ASN A 153 19.10 5.30 10.41
CA ASN A 153 19.01 4.25 11.45
C ASN A 153 20.36 3.83 12.09
N LYS A 154 21.51 4.31 11.57
CA LYS A 154 22.85 4.05 12.11
C LYS A 154 23.43 5.23 12.88
N LEU A 155 22.78 6.39 12.79
CA LEU A 155 23.21 7.60 13.45
C LEU A 155 22.98 7.52 14.97
N THR A 156 23.94 8.05 15.72
CA THR A 156 23.91 8.11 17.19
C THR A 156 23.48 9.48 17.72
N CYS A 157 23.53 10.49 16.85
CA CYS A 157 22.90 11.80 16.96
C CYS A 157 22.39 12.20 15.58
N TYR A 158 21.36 13.04 15.52
CA TYR A 158 20.67 13.34 14.27
C TYR A 158 21.00 14.75 13.76
N PRO A 159 21.45 14.90 12.50
CA PRO A 159 21.82 16.20 11.96
C PRO A 159 20.58 17.06 11.75
N ARG A 160 20.71 18.37 11.98
CA ARG A 160 19.63 19.34 11.66
C ARG A 160 19.51 19.62 10.17
N ARG A 161 20.60 19.43 9.44
CA ARG A 161 20.74 19.61 7.99
C ARG A 161 21.85 18.68 7.49
N VAL A 162 21.83 18.32 6.22
CA VAL A 162 22.99 17.68 5.57
C VAL A 162 23.19 18.39 4.24
N ARG A 163 24.37 18.98 4.05
CA ARG A 163 24.72 19.75 2.85
C ARG A 163 26.10 19.40 2.33
N TYR A 164 26.30 19.66 1.05
CA TYR A 164 27.54 19.41 0.35
C TYR A 164 28.03 20.67 -0.34
N SER A 165 29.35 20.78 -0.45
CA SER A 165 30.03 21.73 -1.33
C SER A 165 31.18 21.00 -1.98
N VAL A 166 31.51 21.36 -3.21
CA VAL A 166 32.60 20.74 -3.98
C VAL A 166 33.53 21.85 -4.47
N SER A 167 34.83 21.60 -4.53
CA SER A 167 35.78 22.50 -5.20
C SER A 167 35.38 22.72 -6.66
N GLU A 168 35.62 23.92 -7.18
CA GLU A 168 35.22 24.29 -8.56
C GLU A 168 35.95 23.47 -9.63
N GLU A 169 37.13 22.95 -9.29
CA GLU A 169 37.98 22.15 -10.17
C GLU A 169 37.67 20.64 -10.12
N ASN A 170 36.73 20.19 -9.28
CA ASN A 170 36.39 18.77 -9.22
C ASN A 170 35.68 18.32 -10.50
N THR A 171 36.22 17.29 -11.16
CA THR A 171 35.71 16.78 -12.44
C THR A 171 34.73 15.62 -12.30
N SER A 172 34.48 15.14 -11.09
CA SER A 172 33.67 13.94 -10.79
C SER A 172 32.33 14.30 -10.12
N PHE A 173 32.30 15.37 -9.33
CA PHE A 173 31.14 15.83 -8.57
C PHE A 173 30.91 17.33 -8.73
N SER A 174 29.67 17.74 -8.49
CA SER A 174 29.28 19.14 -8.37
C SER A 174 28.28 19.30 -7.22
N ALA A 175 28.17 20.51 -6.65
CA ALA A 175 27.16 20.81 -5.65
C ALA A 175 26.21 21.91 -6.14
N LYS A 176 24.91 21.71 -5.96
CA LYS A 176 23.86 22.68 -6.27
C LYS A 176 22.86 22.75 -5.12
N ASP A 177 22.65 23.95 -4.58
CA ASP A 177 21.77 24.21 -3.43
C ASP A 177 22.05 23.30 -2.21
N GLY A 178 23.31 22.89 -2.04
CA GLY A 178 23.74 21.98 -0.98
C GLY A 178 23.50 20.50 -1.26
N SER A 179 22.90 20.13 -2.39
CA SER A 179 22.79 18.75 -2.87
C SER A 179 24.02 18.39 -3.70
N LEU A 180 24.40 17.11 -3.70
CA LEU A 180 25.55 16.57 -4.41
C LEU A 180 25.09 15.87 -5.69
N LEU A 181 25.70 16.22 -6.82
CA LEU A 181 25.48 15.61 -8.12
C LEU A 181 26.80 15.08 -8.69
N SER A 182 26.71 14.23 -9.71
CA SER A 182 27.85 14.01 -10.61
C SER A 182 28.25 15.33 -11.29
N ALA A 183 29.51 15.47 -11.71
CA ALA A 183 30.00 16.69 -12.35
C ALA A 183 29.21 17.04 -13.62
N ASP A 184 28.74 16.04 -14.37
CA ASP A 184 27.88 16.23 -15.54
C ASP A 184 26.40 16.49 -15.22
N GLY A 185 26.03 16.50 -13.93
CA GLY A 185 24.67 16.72 -13.45
C GLY A 185 23.69 15.57 -13.73
N ARG A 186 24.14 14.46 -14.32
CA ARG A 186 23.25 13.36 -14.71
C ARG A 186 22.80 12.47 -13.57
N THR A 187 23.51 12.46 -12.45
CA THR A 187 23.16 11.64 -11.29
C THR A 187 23.01 12.50 -10.04
N LEU A 188 21.84 12.44 -9.40
CA LEU A 188 21.67 12.96 -8.03
C LEU A 188 22.29 11.96 -7.05
N VAL A 189 23.42 12.37 -6.46
CA VAL A 189 24.22 11.54 -5.53
C VAL A 189 23.67 11.63 -4.11
N ALA A 190 23.34 12.85 -3.65
CA ALA A 190 22.72 13.08 -2.36
C ALA A 190 21.86 14.35 -2.37
N GLN A 191 20.62 14.25 -1.91
CA GLN A 191 19.73 15.38 -1.72
C GLN A 191 20.02 16.06 -0.38
N SER A 192 20.08 17.39 -0.38
CA SER A 192 20.26 18.16 0.85
C SER A 192 19.08 17.99 1.81
N TYR A 193 19.36 17.86 3.11
CA TYR A 193 18.37 17.80 4.18
C TYR A 193 18.38 19.10 5.01
N PRO A 194 17.25 19.56 5.57
CA PRO A 194 15.91 18.95 5.57
C PRO A 194 15.21 19.02 4.20
N PHE A 195 14.37 18.01 3.92
CA PHE A 195 13.50 18.03 2.75
C PHE A 195 12.27 18.89 3.03
N SER A 196 11.88 19.72 2.06
CA SER A 196 10.55 20.29 1.99
C SER A 196 9.53 19.21 1.62
N ASP A 197 8.24 19.49 1.82
CA ASP A 197 7.17 18.57 1.40
C ASP A 197 7.24 18.27 -0.09
N THR A 198 7.59 19.26 -0.91
CA THR A 198 7.85 19.10 -2.34
C THR A 198 9.32 19.35 -2.65
N VAL A 199 9.99 18.39 -3.29
CA VAL A 199 11.39 18.50 -3.72
C VAL A 199 11.47 18.43 -5.24
N SER A 200 12.16 19.40 -5.86
CA SER A 200 12.46 19.36 -7.29
C SER A 200 13.80 18.70 -7.54
N ILE A 201 13.82 17.73 -8.46
CA ILE A 201 15.06 17.15 -8.95
C ILE A 201 15.62 18.07 -10.05
N PRO A 202 16.93 18.37 -10.09
CA PRO A 202 17.51 19.27 -11.08
C PRO A 202 17.37 18.78 -12.53
N ASP A 203 17.11 19.69 -13.47
CA ASP A 203 17.10 19.40 -14.91
C ASP A 203 18.43 18.79 -15.37
N GLY A 204 18.35 17.85 -16.31
CA GLY A 204 19.50 17.09 -16.80
C GLY A 204 19.81 15.84 -15.97
N THR A 205 19.24 15.70 -14.77
CA THR A 205 19.33 14.46 -13.99
C THR A 205 18.63 13.33 -14.74
N VAL A 206 19.36 12.22 -14.94
CA VAL A 206 18.89 11.00 -15.62
C VAL A 206 18.66 9.86 -14.62
N ALA A 207 19.38 9.86 -13.49
CA ALA A 207 19.26 8.86 -12.44
C ALA A 207 19.36 9.47 -11.03
N ILE A 208 18.73 8.80 -10.06
CA ILE A 208 18.83 9.13 -8.63
C ILE A 208 19.45 7.93 -7.92
N ARG A 209 20.49 8.18 -7.12
CA ARG A 209 21.13 7.14 -6.32
C ARG A 209 20.18 6.63 -5.22
N PRO A 210 20.11 5.33 -4.91
CA PRO A 210 19.14 4.77 -3.95
C PRO A 210 19.12 5.44 -2.57
N ASP A 211 20.27 5.90 -2.08
CA ASP A 211 20.44 6.52 -0.77
C ASP A 211 20.36 8.06 -0.78
N ALA A 212 20.04 8.67 -1.92
CA ALA A 212 20.08 10.12 -2.07
C ALA A 212 19.16 10.85 -1.06
N PHE A 213 18.10 10.19 -0.58
CA PHE A 213 17.15 10.72 0.40
C PHE A 213 17.32 10.18 1.83
N MET A 214 18.42 9.49 2.13
CA MET A 214 18.87 9.08 3.48
C MET A 214 17.91 8.22 4.32
N HIS A 215 16.74 7.83 3.78
CA HIS A 215 15.64 7.14 4.45
C HIS A 215 15.30 7.75 5.82
N THR A 216 15.13 9.08 5.85
CA THR A 216 14.80 9.82 7.07
C THR A 216 13.32 9.59 7.47
N PRO A 217 12.94 9.80 8.74
CA PRO A 217 11.55 9.70 9.19
C PRO A 217 10.65 10.83 8.67
N ARG A 218 11.21 11.81 7.95
CA ARG A 218 10.48 12.90 7.30
C ARG A 218 10.89 12.98 5.82
N PRO A 219 10.54 11.97 5.01
CA PRO A 219 10.78 11.99 3.57
C PRO A 219 9.93 13.08 2.89
N PRO A 220 10.30 13.53 1.68
CA PRO A 220 9.45 14.42 0.91
C PRO A 220 8.11 13.74 0.57
N LYS A 221 7.03 14.52 0.63
CA LYS A 221 5.69 14.08 0.24
C LYS A 221 5.54 13.97 -1.29
N THR A 222 6.21 14.85 -2.02
CA THR A 222 6.16 14.94 -3.48
C THR A 222 7.55 15.18 -4.08
N ILE A 223 7.87 14.49 -5.16
CA ILE A 223 9.10 14.68 -5.95
C ILE A 223 8.73 15.14 -7.36
N LEU A 224 9.20 16.32 -7.75
CA LEU A 224 9.05 16.85 -9.09
C LEU A 224 10.18 16.32 -9.98
N CYS A 225 9.83 15.48 -10.94
CA CYS A 225 10.80 14.86 -11.83
C CYS A 225 11.03 15.75 -13.06
N PRO A 226 12.29 16.00 -13.47
CA PRO A 226 12.57 16.60 -14.75
C PRO A 226 12.26 15.59 -15.87
N ASP A 227 12.06 16.11 -17.08
CA ASP A 227 11.81 15.29 -18.27
C ASP A 227 12.98 14.34 -18.62
N SER A 228 14.19 14.66 -18.16
CA SER A 228 15.40 13.86 -18.36
C SER A 228 15.48 12.63 -17.46
N LEU A 229 14.68 12.53 -16.39
CA LEU A 229 14.76 11.43 -15.44
C LEU A 229 14.17 10.17 -16.05
N GLU A 230 15.00 9.14 -16.22
CA GLU A 230 14.60 7.91 -16.94
C GLU A 230 14.24 6.78 -15.97
N THR A 231 15.05 6.59 -14.93
CA THR A 231 14.90 5.48 -13.98
C THR A 231 15.11 5.93 -12.55
N VAL A 232 14.45 5.20 -11.64
CA VAL A 232 14.63 5.29 -10.20
C VAL A 232 14.75 3.86 -9.70
N ASP A 233 15.86 3.56 -9.02
CA ASP A 233 16.16 2.22 -8.52
C ASP A 233 15.44 1.91 -7.21
N ASP A 234 15.24 2.93 -6.37
CA ASP A 234 14.59 2.81 -5.06
C ASP A 234 13.55 3.91 -4.83
N LEU A 235 12.44 3.54 -4.19
CA LEU A 235 11.41 4.51 -3.81
C LEU A 235 11.83 5.20 -2.51
N VAL A 236 11.60 6.51 -2.43
CA VAL A 236 12.04 7.32 -1.28
C VAL A 236 11.26 6.95 -0.01
N ASP A 237 9.95 6.80 -0.14
CA ASP A 237 9.03 6.37 0.91
C ASP A 237 7.78 5.73 0.28
N GLU A 238 7.03 4.95 1.06
CA GLU A 238 5.80 4.29 0.60
C GLU A 238 4.75 5.29 0.10
N PHE A 239 4.70 6.50 0.66
CA PHE A 239 3.67 7.51 0.35
C PHE A 239 4.19 8.73 -0.42
N THR A 240 5.44 8.70 -0.89
CA THR A 240 5.96 9.74 -1.78
C THR A 240 5.30 9.64 -3.17
N VAL A 241 4.81 10.77 -3.65
CA VAL A 241 4.23 10.91 -4.99
C VAL A 241 5.26 11.50 -5.95
N TRP A 242 5.36 10.94 -7.16
CA TRP A 242 6.31 11.39 -8.19
C TRP A 242 5.58 12.09 -9.34
N THR A 243 5.85 13.37 -9.53
CA THR A 243 5.29 14.14 -10.65
C THR A 243 6.10 13.87 -11.91
N CYS A 244 5.50 13.18 -12.89
CA CYS A 244 6.17 12.81 -14.14
C CYS A 244 5.18 12.55 -15.29
N ARG A 245 5.71 12.30 -16.50
CA ARG A 245 4.88 11.92 -17.66
C ARG A 245 4.22 10.55 -17.45
N GLN A 246 2.89 10.52 -17.37
CA GLN A 246 2.13 9.33 -16.98
C GLN A 246 2.27 8.12 -17.91
N ASN A 247 2.56 8.34 -19.20
CA ASN A 247 2.76 7.26 -20.18
C ASN A 247 4.24 6.91 -20.41
N GLY A 248 5.17 7.54 -19.68
CA GLY A 248 6.61 7.34 -19.80
C GLY A 248 7.16 6.10 -19.10
N ASN A 249 8.43 5.78 -19.37
CA ASN A 249 9.14 4.66 -18.74
C ASN A 249 9.32 4.85 -17.23
N LEU A 250 9.63 6.08 -16.79
CA LEU A 250 9.77 6.42 -15.39
C LEU A 250 8.49 6.10 -14.60
N ALA A 251 7.33 6.59 -15.05
CA ALA A 251 6.06 6.35 -14.37
C ALA A 251 5.73 4.85 -14.25
N ARG A 252 5.96 4.10 -15.34
CA ARG A 252 5.76 2.64 -15.35
C ARG A 252 6.68 1.93 -14.37
N SER A 253 7.95 2.35 -14.32
CA SER A 253 8.98 1.84 -13.41
C SER A 253 8.59 2.06 -11.95
N ILE A 254 8.13 3.27 -11.60
CA ILE A 254 7.69 3.62 -10.24
C ILE A 254 6.46 2.79 -9.83
N ARG A 255 5.42 2.74 -10.68
CA ARG A 255 4.18 1.99 -10.38
C ARG A 255 4.40 0.48 -10.26
N ALA A 256 5.32 -0.09 -11.05
CA ALA A 256 5.69 -1.51 -10.95
C ALA A 256 6.27 -1.87 -9.57
N ARG A 257 6.91 -0.93 -8.89
CA ARG A 257 7.41 -1.08 -7.50
C ARG A 257 6.38 -0.69 -6.44
N GLY A 258 5.22 -0.17 -6.86
CA GLY A 258 4.16 0.28 -5.97
C GLY A 258 4.24 1.71 -5.50
N GLY A 259 5.06 2.53 -6.15
CA GLY A 259 5.03 3.98 -5.94
C GLY A 259 3.87 4.65 -6.68
N TYR A 260 3.62 5.90 -6.31
CA TYR A 260 2.55 6.73 -6.86
C TYR A 260 3.11 7.77 -7.83
N THR A 261 2.38 8.04 -8.91
CA THR A 261 2.79 9.01 -9.92
C THR A 261 1.62 9.91 -10.27
N VAL A 262 1.89 11.19 -10.54
CA VAL A 262 0.91 12.17 -11.00
C VAL A 262 1.45 12.96 -12.19
N SER A 263 0.59 13.48 -13.05
CA SER A 263 0.97 14.44 -14.08
C SER A 263 1.29 15.81 -13.45
N GLN A 264 1.68 16.77 -14.28
CA GLN A 264 1.85 18.16 -13.83
C GLN A 264 0.53 18.82 -13.39
N GLU A 265 -0.61 18.23 -13.74
CA GLU A 265 -1.95 18.64 -13.28
C GLU A 265 -2.37 17.91 -11.99
N GLY A 266 -1.45 17.17 -11.37
CA GLY A 266 -1.67 16.50 -10.10
C GLY A 266 -1.84 17.49 -8.96
N GLU A 267 -2.86 17.28 -8.14
CA GLU A 267 -3.25 18.18 -7.07
C GLU A 267 -3.52 17.41 -5.79
N GLU A 268 -3.32 18.06 -4.64
CA GLU A 268 -3.59 17.48 -3.34
C GLU A 268 -4.59 18.37 -2.58
N GLU A 269 -5.71 17.79 -2.16
CA GLU A 269 -6.74 18.46 -1.37
C GLU A 269 -7.03 17.64 -0.11
N ASP A 270 -6.94 18.27 1.06
CA ASP A 270 -7.16 17.65 2.37
C ASP A 270 -6.39 16.32 2.58
N GLY A 271 -5.16 16.23 2.03
CA GLY A 271 -4.33 15.02 2.11
C GLY A 271 -4.75 13.89 1.16
N ILE A 272 -5.57 14.17 0.15
CA ILE A 272 -5.93 13.26 -0.94
C ILE A 272 -5.36 13.79 -2.25
N VAL A 273 -4.56 12.97 -2.91
CA VAL A 273 -3.87 13.28 -4.15
C VAL A 273 -4.70 12.79 -5.34
N TYR A 274 -4.94 13.68 -6.29
CA TYR A 274 -5.67 13.44 -7.52
C TYR A 274 -4.78 13.72 -8.73
N ASP A 275 -5.09 13.08 -9.86
CA ASP A 275 -4.49 13.39 -11.16
C ASP A 275 -5.57 13.56 -12.22
N LYS A 276 -5.46 14.64 -12.99
CA LYS A 276 -6.42 15.01 -14.03
C LYS A 276 -5.93 14.58 -15.41
N ALA A 277 -6.88 14.23 -16.27
CA ALA A 277 -6.66 13.95 -17.67
C ALA A 277 -7.91 14.40 -18.46
N GLY A 278 -7.88 15.65 -18.92
CA GLY A 278 -9.01 16.26 -19.61
C GLY A 278 -10.22 16.45 -18.67
N ASP A 279 -11.37 15.89 -19.04
CA ASP A 279 -12.62 15.97 -18.27
C ASP A 279 -12.74 14.86 -17.21
N THR A 280 -11.68 14.09 -16.98
CA THR A 280 -11.65 12.99 -16.01
C THR A 280 -10.55 13.17 -14.98
N ALA A 281 -10.79 12.65 -13.77
CA ALA A 281 -9.83 12.61 -12.69
C ALA A 281 -9.71 11.20 -12.10
N SER A 282 -8.56 10.93 -11.49
CA SER A 282 -8.26 9.71 -10.74
C SER A 282 -7.76 10.05 -9.34
N LEU A 283 -8.21 9.32 -8.33
CA LEU A 283 -7.64 9.38 -6.98
C LEU A 283 -6.38 8.51 -6.96
N ILE A 284 -5.23 9.13 -6.68
CA ILE A 284 -3.93 8.46 -6.72
C ILE A 284 -3.49 7.98 -5.35
N LEU A 285 -3.68 8.79 -4.30
CA LEU A 285 -3.29 8.43 -2.93
C LEU A 285 -4.11 9.21 -1.90
N CYS A 286 -4.78 8.53 -0.98
CA CYS A 286 -5.18 9.11 0.29
C CYS A 286 -4.00 9.00 1.26
N ARG A 287 -3.46 10.12 1.75
CA ARG A 287 -2.37 10.06 2.72
C ARG A 287 -2.84 9.50 4.08
N PRO A 288 -1.99 8.79 4.83
CA PRO A 288 -2.35 8.28 6.15
C PRO A 288 -2.61 9.37 7.20
N ASP A 289 -1.95 10.52 7.07
CA ASP A 289 -1.98 11.68 7.99
C ASP A 289 -3.03 12.75 7.60
N ARG A 290 -3.90 12.45 6.63
CA ARG A 290 -4.87 13.41 6.08
C ARG A 290 -5.90 13.91 7.09
N ASP A 291 -6.39 15.12 6.87
CA ASP A 291 -7.34 15.80 7.76
C ASP A 291 -8.79 15.32 7.55
N LYS A 292 -9.15 14.89 6.34
CA LYS A 292 -10.51 14.44 5.99
C LYS A 292 -10.52 13.11 5.24
N THR A 293 -11.66 12.42 5.29
CA THR A 293 -11.86 11.12 4.61
C THR A 293 -12.86 11.19 3.45
N THR A 294 -13.46 12.35 3.23
CA THR A 294 -14.41 12.57 2.14
C THR A 294 -13.68 12.63 0.81
N ILE A 295 -14.06 11.75 -0.11
CA ILE A 295 -13.55 11.75 -1.48
C ILE A 295 -14.47 12.61 -2.35
N LEU A 296 -13.88 13.52 -3.11
CA LEU A 296 -14.61 14.44 -4.00
C LEU A 296 -15.22 13.73 -5.23
N ASP A 297 -16.39 14.20 -5.67
CA ASP A 297 -17.02 13.75 -6.92
C ASP A 297 -16.35 14.32 -8.18
N THR A 298 -15.79 15.54 -8.06
CA THR A 298 -15.16 16.28 -9.15
C THR A 298 -13.95 17.07 -8.66
N ILE A 299 -12.95 17.23 -9.52
CA ILE A 299 -11.72 17.98 -9.26
C ILE A 299 -11.57 18.99 -10.40
N ASP A 300 -11.73 20.29 -10.11
CA ASP A 300 -11.78 21.37 -11.10
C ASP A 300 -12.72 21.10 -12.30
N GLY A 301 -13.89 20.54 -12.03
CA GLY A 301 -14.88 20.18 -13.05
C GLY A 301 -14.60 18.87 -13.77
N ALA A 302 -13.43 18.24 -13.59
CA ALA A 302 -13.16 16.89 -14.08
C ALA A 302 -13.84 15.85 -13.17
N ALA A 303 -14.57 14.90 -13.75
CA ALA A 303 -15.30 13.89 -12.98
C ALA A 303 -14.36 12.81 -12.45
N LEU A 304 -14.45 12.47 -11.15
CA LEU A 304 -13.67 11.37 -10.59
C LEU A 304 -14.16 10.03 -11.14
N ARG A 305 -13.36 9.40 -12.01
CA ARG A 305 -13.69 8.12 -12.67
C ARG A 305 -13.05 6.92 -12.00
N THR A 306 -11.87 7.10 -11.43
CA THR A 306 -11.03 5.99 -10.98
C THR A 306 -10.53 6.22 -9.56
N ILE A 307 -10.65 5.18 -8.74
CA ILE A 307 -9.88 5.04 -7.50
C ILE A 307 -8.66 4.18 -7.84
N GLY A 308 -7.47 4.79 -7.84
CA GLY A 308 -6.23 4.18 -8.32
C GLY A 308 -5.75 3.02 -7.45
N ALA A 309 -4.85 2.20 -8.00
CA ALA A 309 -4.38 1.00 -7.33
C ALA A 309 -3.70 1.33 -5.99
N ARG A 310 -4.07 0.63 -4.92
CA ARG A 310 -3.54 0.80 -3.56
C ARG A 310 -3.65 2.23 -3.01
N SER A 311 -4.54 3.06 -3.55
CA SER A 311 -4.63 4.48 -3.22
C SER A 311 -5.28 4.77 -1.86
N LEU A 312 -6.21 3.94 -1.39
CA LEU A 312 -6.96 4.16 -0.14
C LEU A 312 -6.14 3.79 1.12
N LYS A 313 -5.10 4.56 1.43
CA LYS A 313 -4.26 4.38 2.62
C LYS A 313 -4.83 5.09 3.86
N GLY A 314 -4.35 4.69 5.04
CA GLY A 314 -4.80 5.20 6.33
C GLY A 314 -6.17 4.66 6.75
N ALA A 315 -6.69 5.20 7.87
CA ALA A 315 -7.95 4.77 8.46
C ALA A 315 -9.16 5.36 7.71
N ILE A 316 -10.07 4.53 7.22
CA ILE A 316 -11.33 4.95 6.55
C ILE A 316 -12.48 4.10 7.11
N GLU A 317 -13.07 4.53 8.23
CA GLU A 317 -14.13 3.76 8.90
C GLU A 317 -15.39 3.59 8.03
N THR A 318 -15.77 4.66 7.31
CA THR A 318 -16.89 4.67 6.38
C THR A 318 -16.41 5.19 5.04
N LEU A 319 -16.65 4.39 3.99
CA LEU A 319 -16.35 4.75 2.62
C LEU A 319 -17.62 4.75 1.78
N ALA A 320 -17.94 5.92 1.22
CA ALA A 320 -18.94 6.03 0.16
C ALA A 320 -18.23 6.40 -1.14
N LEU A 321 -18.41 5.59 -2.19
CA LEU A 321 -17.82 5.89 -3.48
C LEU A 321 -18.56 7.06 -4.14
N PRO A 322 -17.84 8.07 -4.64
CA PRO A 322 -18.42 9.19 -5.37
C PRO A 322 -19.23 8.76 -6.60
N ALA A 323 -20.22 9.56 -6.99
CA ALA A 323 -21.26 9.18 -7.96
C ALA A 323 -20.72 8.83 -9.34
N HIS A 324 -19.59 9.44 -9.73
CA HIS A 324 -19.00 9.31 -11.06
C HIS A 324 -17.95 8.21 -11.20
N VAL A 325 -17.58 7.56 -10.09
CA VAL A 325 -16.58 6.48 -10.07
C VAL A 325 -17.09 5.28 -10.87
N ARG A 326 -16.27 4.78 -11.77
CA ARG A 326 -16.53 3.60 -12.61
C ARG A 326 -15.59 2.45 -12.28
N THR A 327 -14.40 2.76 -11.78
CA THR A 327 -13.35 1.77 -11.53
C THR A 327 -12.72 1.98 -10.16
N VAL A 328 -12.61 0.90 -9.39
CA VAL A 328 -11.69 0.78 -8.26
C VAL A 328 -10.61 -0.20 -8.67
N GLU A 329 -9.37 0.26 -8.78
CA GLU A 329 -8.22 -0.58 -9.16
C GLU A 329 -7.71 -1.43 -7.99
N ASP A 330 -6.76 -2.30 -8.27
CA ASP A 330 -6.31 -3.36 -7.38
C ASP A 330 -5.76 -2.88 -6.02
N GLY A 331 -5.91 -3.73 -5.00
CA GLY A 331 -5.21 -3.62 -3.72
C GLY A 331 -5.76 -2.54 -2.78
N ASN A 332 -6.97 -2.02 -3.03
CA ASN A 332 -7.63 -1.07 -2.16
C ASN A 332 -8.31 -1.78 -0.98
N ALA A 333 -7.59 -1.93 0.14
CA ALA A 333 -8.07 -2.59 1.35
C ALA A 333 -7.96 -1.67 2.59
N PRO A 334 -8.78 -0.61 2.67
CA PRO A 334 -8.72 0.34 3.79
C PRO A 334 -9.03 -0.34 5.13
N ARG A 335 -8.32 0.07 6.20
CA ARG A 335 -8.51 -0.46 7.56
C ARG A 335 -8.37 0.63 8.63
N PRO A 336 -9.24 0.65 9.66
CA PRO A 336 -10.51 -0.08 9.72
C PRO A 336 -11.47 0.43 8.63
N CYS A 337 -12.37 -0.41 8.13
CA CYS A 337 -13.52 -0.01 7.31
C CYS A 337 -14.71 -0.90 7.69
N GLN A 338 -15.78 -0.28 8.18
CA GLN A 338 -16.97 -0.95 8.71
C GLN A 338 -18.21 -0.70 7.86
N LYS A 339 -18.20 0.37 7.06
CA LYS A 339 -19.30 0.70 6.15
C LYS A 339 -18.77 1.05 4.77
N LEU A 340 -19.31 0.37 3.76
CA LEU A 340 -18.98 0.59 2.35
C LEU A 340 -20.27 0.82 1.56
N VAL A 341 -20.33 1.93 0.83
CA VAL A 341 -21.42 2.25 -0.10
C VAL A 341 -20.82 2.37 -1.50
N LEU A 342 -21.25 1.50 -2.40
CA LEU A 342 -20.88 1.53 -3.81
C LEU A 342 -21.89 2.38 -4.60
N ASN A 343 -21.42 3.15 -5.58
CA ASN A 343 -22.30 3.95 -6.43
C ASN A 343 -22.91 3.09 -7.56
N GLU A 344 -24.13 3.42 -7.98
CA GLU A 344 -24.86 2.74 -9.08
C GLU A 344 -24.17 2.82 -10.46
N GLY A 345 -23.10 3.62 -10.56
CA GLY A 345 -22.30 3.73 -11.76
C GLY A 345 -21.10 2.79 -11.80
N LEU A 346 -20.74 2.13 -10.70
CA LEU A 346 -19.52 1.35 -10.58
C LEU A 346 -19.53 0.14 -11.52
N GLU A 347 -18.49 -0.02 -12.33
CA GLU A 347 -18.40 -1.11 -13.32
C GLU A 347 -17.37 -2.16 -12.92
N MET A 348 -16.26 -1.74 -12.30
CA MET A 348 -15.13 -2.62 -12.01
C MET A 348 -14.59 -2.43 -10.59
N ILE A 349 -14.36 -3.55 -9.91
CA ILE A 349 -13.62 -3.66 -8.66
C ILE A 349 -12.43 -4.57 -8.89
N GLY A 350 -11.23 -4.08 -8.64
CA GLY A 350 -9.97 -4.78 -8.85
C GLY A 350 -9.71 -5.91 -7.85
N ASP A 351 -8.59 -6.58 -8.03
CA ASP A 351 -8.13 -7.68 -7.18
C ASP A 351 -7.82 -7.21 -5.76
N ARG A 352 -8.15 -8.04 -4.76
CA ARG A 352 -7.87 -7.82 -3.33
C ARG A 352 -8.42 -6.49 -2.79
N CYS A 353 -9.49 -5.97 -3.36
CA CYS A 353 -10.18 -4.80 -2.83
C CYS A 353 -11.12 -5.18 -1.69
N PHE A 354 -11.17 -4.38 -0.63
CA PHE A 354 -12.06 -4.58 0.51
C PHE A 354 -11.95 -5.98 1.15
N SER A 355 -10.80 -6.65 1.02
CA SER A 355 -10.57 -8.00 1.58
C SER A 355 -10.54 -8.03 3.11
N GLU A 356 -10.56 -6.86 3.73
CA GLU A 356 -10.39 -6.59 5.16
C GLU A 356 -11.55 -5.78 5.72
N LEU A 357 -12.62 -5.66 4.92
CA LEU A 357 -13.84 -4.97 5.29
C LEU A 357 -14.55 -5.75 6.39
N ALA A 358 -14.82 -5.07 7.51
CA ALA A 358 -15.54 -5.63 8.64
C ALA A 358 -17.00 -5.15 8.64
N ALA A 359 -17.69 -5.32 7.52
CA ALA A 359 -19.04 -4.78 7.35
C ALA A 359 -20.05 -5.45 8.29
N GLU A 360 -20.84 -4.63 9.00
CA GLU A 360 -21.89 -5.10 9.91
C GLU A 360 -23.15 -5.59 9.18
N SER A 361 -23.37 -5.08 7.96
CA SER A 361 -24.50 -5.42 7.10
C SER A 361 -24.02 -5.85 5.71
N PRO A 362 -24.83 -6.61 4.95
CA PRO A 362 -24.46 -7.00 3.60
C PRO A 362 -24.17 -5.78 2.72
N VAL A 363 -23.02 -5.78 2.06
CA VAL A 363 -22.65 -4.73 1.09
C VAL A 363 -23.44 -4.98 -0.19
N ARG A 364 -24.17 -3.97 -0.66
CA ARG A 364 -24.89 -4.07 -1.93
C ARG A 364 -23.92 -3.93 -3.09
N ILE A 365 -24.01 -4.86 -4.04
CA ILE A 365 -23.31 -4.84 -5.32
C ILE A 365 -24.32 -4.35 -6.38
N PRO A 366 -24.14 -3.12 -6.90
CA PRO A 366 -25.04 -2.53 -7.89
C PRO A 366 -25.10 -3.31 -9.21
N ARG A 367 -26.19 -3.12 -9.97
CA ARG A 367 -26.42 -3.81 -11.26
C ARG A 367 -25.42 -3.44 -12.36
N SER A 368 -24.74 -2.31 -12.20
CA SER A 368 -23.69 -1.83 -13.12
C SER A 368 -22.40 -2.65 -13.03
N VAL A 369 -22.12 -3.29 -11.88
CA VAL A 369 -20.84 -3.97 -11.65
C VAL A 369 -20.72 -5.18 -12.58
N ARG A 370 -19.66 -5.20 -13.38
CA ARG A 370 -19.36 -6.25 -14.37
C ARG A 370 -18.22 -7.16 -13.94
N THR A 371 -17.31 -6.66 -13.11
CA THR A 371 -16.13 -7.41 -12.67
C THR A 371 -15.82 -7.13 -11.21
N ILE A 372 -15.53 -8.20 -10.48
CA ILE A 372 -15.01 -8.16 -9.11
C ILE A 372 -13.75 -9.02 -9.08
N GLY A 373 -12.64 -8.42 -8.67
CA GLY A 373 -11.34 -9.06 -8.66
C GLY A 373 -11.20 -10.15 -7.59
N LYS A 374 -10.18 -10.98 -7.79
CA LYS A 374 -9.86 -12.11 -6.93
C LYS A 374 -9.55 -11.65 -5.50
N GLY A 375 -10.16 -12.34 -4.53
CA GLY A 375 -9.90 -12.11 -3.10
C GLY A 375 -10.53 -10.85 -2.54
N SER A 376 -11.26 -10.09 -3.36
CA SER A 376 -12.07 -8.97 -2.89
C SER A 376 -13.20 -9.46 -2.00
N PHE A 377 -13.63 -8.63 -1.04
CA PHE A 377 -14.75 -8.95 -0.14
C PHE A 377 -14.61 -10.26 0.67
N SER A 378 -13.37 -10.74 0.85
CA SER A 378 -13.07 -11.95 1.62
C SER A 378 -13.63 -11.86 3.05
N GLY A 379 -14.45 -12.83 3.45
CA GLY A 379 -15.03 -12.88 4.79
C GLY A 379 -16.29 -12.02 4.99
N THR A 380 -16.83 -11.40 3.93
CA THR A 380 -17.97 -10.47 4.01
C THR A 380 -19.27 -11.05 3.47
N MET A 381 -20.40 -10.38 3.74
CA MET A 381 -21.69 -10.68 3.11
C MET A 381 -21.96 -9.68 2.00
N LEU A 382 -22.37 -10.16 0.83
CA LEU A 382 -22.69 -9.35 -0.34
C LEU A 382 -24.15 -9.55 -0.74
N GLY A 383 -24.85 -8.47 -1.08
CA GLY A 383 -26.16 -8.52 -1.72
C GLY A 383 -26.04 -8.10 -3.18
N PHE A 384 -26.32 -9.00 -4.12
CA PHE A 384 -26.27 -8.70 -5.55
C PHE A 384 -27.62 -8.19 -6.06
N ASP A 385 -27.71 -6.92 -6.44
CA ASP A 385 -28.96 -6.28 -6.87
C ASP A 385 -29.50 -6.81 -8.20
N ALA A 386 -28.61 -7.38 -9.03
CA ALA A 386 -28.98 -8.06 -10.27
C ALA A 386 -29.58 -9.45 -10.05
N LEU A 387 -29.33 -10.06 -8.89
CA LEU A 387 -29.73 -11.43 -8.57
C LEU A 387 -30.80 -11.53 -7.49
N ASP A 388 -31.06 -10.42 -6.78
CA ASP A 388 -31.87 -10.39 -5.56
C ASP A 388 -31.44 -11.52 -4.59
N ALA A 389 -30.14 -11.57 -4.35
CA ALA A 389 -29.51 -12.66 -3.60
C ALA A 389 -28.44 -12.11 -2.66
N ILE A 390 -28.44 -12.62 -1.42
CA ILE A 390 -27.37 -12.39 -0.46
C ILE A 390 -26.47 -13.63 -0.41
N VAL A 391 -25.16 -13.42 -0.40
CA VAL A 391 -24.16 -14.49 -0.31
C VAL A 391 -23.12 -14.14 0.74
N ALA A 392 -22.68 -15.15 1.49
CA ALA A 392 -21.55 -15.02 2.41
C ALA A 392 -20.28 -15.49 1.69
N ILE A 393 -19.29 -14.61 1.54
CA ILE A 393 -18.01 -14.88 0.88
C ILE A 393 -17.02 -15.41 1.92
N PRO A 394 -16.64 -16.70 1.89
CA PRO A 394 -15.73 -17.24 2.90
C PRO A 394 -14.30 -16.74 2.68
N GLY A 395 -13.54 -16.65 3.77
CA GLY A 395 -12.12 -16.30 3.72
C GLY A 395 -11.34 -17.17 2.73
N GLY A 396 -10.45 -16.56 1.93
CA GLY A 396 -9.63 -17.28 0.95
C GLY A 396 -10.38 -17.85 -0.26
N SER A 397 -11.65 -17.46 -0.47
CA SER A 397 -12.43 -17.87 -1.64
C SER A 397 -12.18 -16.92 -2.81
N HIS A 398 -11.29 -17.34 -3.71
CA HIS A 398 -10.79 -16.52 -4.80
C HIS A 398 -11.51 -16.73 -6.15
N ALA A 399 -12.32 -17.78 -6.28
CA ALA A 399 -12.84 -18.25 -7.56
C ALA A 399 -14.34 -17.95 -7.79
N LEU A 400 -15.02 -17.31 -6.82
CA LEU A 400 -16.47 -17.09 -6.88
C LEU A 400 -16.90 -15.98 -7.83
N PHE A 401 -16.02 -15.02 -8.13
CA PHE A 401 -16.35 -13.83 -8.91
C PHE A 401 -16.15 -13.99 -10.43
N LYS A 402 -16.18 -15.23 -10.93
CA LYS A 402 -16.21 -15.45 -12.38
C LYS A 402 -17.52 -14.89 -12.94
N PRO A 403 -17.50 -14.06 -14.00
CA PRO A 403 -18.72 -13.58 -14.64
C PRO A 403 -19.54 -14.73 -15.23
N CYS A 404 -20.80 -14.84 -14.81
CA CYS A 404 -21.70 -15.92 -15.21
C CYS A 404 -22.95 -15.38 -15.91
N ARG A 405 -23.46 -16.18 -16.85
CA ARG A 405 -24.75 -15.95 -17.51
C ARG A 405 -25.89 -16.44 -16.61
N TYR A 406 -26.90 -15.60 -16.44
CA TYR A 406 -28.14 -15.94 -15.74
C TYR A 406 -29.31 -15.86 -16.72
N LEU A 407 -30.11 -16.93 -16.76
CA LEU A 407 -31.26 -17.09 -17.65
C LEU A 407 -32.52 -17.29 -16.81
N GLU A 408 -33.62 -16.66 -17.20
CA GLU A 408 -34.92 -16.90 -16.58
C GLU A 408 -35.51 -18.23 -17.06
N ASN A 409 -35.92 -19.10 -16.13
CA ASN A 409 -36.60 -20.35 -16.45
C ASN A 409 -38.12 -20.12 -16.63
N GLU A 410 -38.86 -21.19 -16.98
CA GLU A 410 -40.32 -21.12 -17.19
C GLU A 410 -41.12 -20.73 -15.94
N LYS A 411 -40.52 -20.84 -14.74
CA LYS A 411 -41.12 -20.45 -13.46
C LYS A 411 -40.78 -19.01 -13.07
N GLY A 412 -40.06 -18.27 -13.91
CA GLY A 412 -39.60 -16.91 -13.64
C GLY A 412 -38.41 -16.82 -12.68
N GLU A 413 -37.72 -17.93 -12.43
CA GLU A 413 -36.52 -17.94 -11.57
C GLU A 413 -35.25 -17.80 -12.40
N LEU A 414 -34.27 -17.07 -11.88
CA LEU A 414 -32.95 -16.98 -12.52
C LEU A 414 -32.17 -18.28 -12.34
N VAL A 415 -31.52 -18.76 -13.39
CA VAL A 415 -30.68 -19.96 -13.40
C VAL A 415 -29.28 -19.59 -13.82
N CYS A 416 -28.28 -19.95 -13.01
CA CYS A 416 -26.87 -19.77 -13.36
C CYS A 416 -26.46 -20.78 -14.45
N ALA A 417 -26.34 -20.29 -15.69
CA ALA A 417 -25.96 -21.08 -16.86
C ALA A 417 -24.44 -21.34 -16.95
N GLY A 418 -23.66 -20.86 -15.97
CA GLY A 418 -22.21 -21.05 -15.88
C GLY A 418 -21.39 -19.84 -16.32
N PRO A 419 -20.05 -19.94 -16.21
CA PRO A 419 -19.13 -18.85 -16.54
C PRO A 419 -19.14 -18.51 -18.03
N CYS A 420 -18.86 -17.24 -18.35
CA CYS A 420 -18.65 -16.81 -19.73
C CYS A 420 -17.39 -17.46 -20.31
N ASN A 421 -17.40 -17.78 -21.61
CA ASN A 421 -16.32 -18.52 -22.26
C ASN A 421 -15.12 -17.63 -22.62
N ASN A 422 -15.31 -16.30 -22.68
CA ASN A 422 -14.25 -15.33 -22.97
C ASN A 422 -14.56 -13.93 -22.42
N ASP A 423 -13.56 -13.06 -22.38
CA ASP A 423 -13.65 -11.69 -21.85
C ASP A 423 -14.59 -10.77 -22.66
N LYS A 424 -14.80 -11.06 -23.95
CA LYS A 424 -15.73 -10.28 -24.80
C LYS A 424 -17.17 -10.54 -24.40
N GLU A 425 -17.51 -11.80 -24.12
CA GLU A 425 -18.80 -12.22 -23.62
C GLU A 425 -19.06 -11.63 -22.23
N ALA A 426 -18.07 -11.66 -21.33
CA ALA A 426 -18.18 -11.14 -19.96
C ALA A 426 -18.46 -9.62 -19.87
N LYS A 427 -18.06 -8.83 -20.88
CA LYS A 427 -18.28 -7.37 -20.92
C LYS A 427 -19.68 -6.97 -21.43
N GLY A 428 -20.45 -7.90 -22.00
CA GLY A 428 -21.75 -7.63 -22.62
C GLY A 428 -21.67 -6.74 -23.89
N PRO A 429 -22.78 -6.56 -24.62
CA PRO A 429 -22.80 -5.72 -25.82
C PRO A 429 -22.58 -4.23 -25.48
N LYS A 430 -21.71 -3.55 -26.26
CA LYS A 430 -21.32 -2.15 -26.04
C LYS A 430 -22.40 -1.10 -26.40
N ARG A 431 -23.54 -1.50 -26.97
CA ARG A 431 -24.68 -0.63 -27.35
C ARG A 431 -25.98 -1.45 -27.34
N PRO A 432 -27.16 -0.84 -27.10
CA PRO A 432 -28.42 -1.47 -27.42
C PRO A 432 -28.47 -1.68 -28.95
N ALA A 433 -28.54 -2.94 -29.39
CA ALA A 433 -28.59 -3.26 -30.81
C ALA A 433 -29.97 -2.87 -31.36
N SER A 434 -30.01 -1.76 -32.10
CA SER A 434 -31.09 -1.48 -33.04
C SER A 434 -30.73 -2.12 -34.39
N THR A 435 -31.12 -3.36 -34.61
CA THR A 435 -31.45 -3.92 -35.94
C THR A 435 -32.06 -5.30 -35.75
N GLU A 436 -33.24 -5.46 -36.31
CA GLU A 436 -34.04 -6.68 -36.35
C GLU A 436 -33.32 -7.81 -37.10
N SER A 437 -32.98 -8.90 -36.40
CA SER A 437 -33.16 -10.29 -36.86
C SER A 437 -32.44 -11.28 -35.93
N GLU A 438 -32.91 -11.47 -34.70
CA GLU A 438 -32.66 -12.70 -33.95
C GLU A 438 -33.95 -13.06 -33.20
N THR A 439 -34.33 -14.34 -33.26
CA THR A 439 -35.40 -14.97 -32.46
C THR A 439 -35.40 -14.45 -31.02
N PRO A 440 -36.57 -14.31 -30.35
CA PRO A 440 -36.67 -13.71 -29.02
C PRO A 440 -36.01 -14.61 -27.96
N GLY A 441 -34.69 -14.53 -27.87
CA GLY A 441 -33.86 -15.21 -26.88
C GLY A 441 -34.01 -14.51 -25.54
N ARG A 442 -34.51 -15.25 -24.55
CA ARG A 442 -34.64 -14.87 -23.13
C ARG A 442 -33.47 -13.97 -22.67
N ASN A 443 -33.79 -12.80 -22.12
CA ASN A 443 -32.84 -11.80 -21.59
C ASN A 443 -31.79 -12.43 -20.67
N ALA A 444 -30.60 -12.74 -21.20
CA ALA A 444 -29.49 -13.22 -20.40
C ALA A 444 -28.82 -12.04 -19.69
N SER A 445 -28.75 -12.07 -18.36
CA SER A 445 -27.98 -11.10 -17.58
C SER A 445 -26.60 -11.68 -17.24
N ILE A 446 -25.58 -10.84 -17.28
CA ILE A 446 -24.23 -11.22 -16.86
C ILE A 446 -23.95 -10.57 -15.52
N VAL A 447 -23.61 -11.39 -14.53
CA VAL A 447 -23.31 -10.95 -13.17
C VAL A 447 -21.94 -11.50 -12.76
N PRO A 448 -21.07 -10.72 -12.09
CA PRO A 448 -19.74 -11.15 -11.64
C PRO A 448 -19.80 -12.12 -10.45
N PHE A 449 -20.61 -13.16 -10.53
CA PHE A 449 -20.75 -14.16 -9.48
C PHE A 449 -21.18 -15.51 -10.04
N ASP A 450 -20.45 -16.56 -9.68
CA ASP A 450 -20.72 -17.95 -10.05
C ASP A 450 -21.49 -18.66 -8.93
N MET A 451 -22.82 -18.70 -9.06
CA MET A 451 -23.67 -19.35 -8.07
C MET A 451 -23.48 -20.88 -8.03
N ASN A 452 -23.06 -21.51 -9.14
CA ASN A 452 -22.81 -22.95 -9.18
C ASN A 452 -21.53 -23.31 -8.41
N ALA A 453 -20.48 -22.49 -8.56
CA ALA A 453 -19.27 -22.60 -7.76
C ALA A 453 -19.56 -22.31 -6.27
N TYR A 454 -20.44 -21.34 -5.99
CA TYR A 454 -20.87 -21.04 -4.63
C TYR A 454 -21.60 -22.20 -3.96
N ASP A 455 -22.53 -22.85 -4.66
CA ASP A 455 -23.23 -24.03 -4.14
C ASP A 455 -22.26 -25.17 -3.83
N THR A 456 -21.37 -25.47 -4.78
CA THR A 456 -20.31 -26.46 -4.61
C THR A 456 -19.45 -26.15 -3.37
N MET A 457 -19.11 -24.88 -3.17
CA MET A 457 -18.33 -24.44 -2.02
C MET A 457 -19.11 -24.60 -0.70
N LEU A 458 -20.40 -24.29 -0.65
CA LEU A 458 -21.23 -24.49 0.54
C LEU A 458 -21.38 -25.97 0.92
N LEU A 459 -21.42 -26.86 -0.07
CA LEU A 459 -21.44 -28.31 0.14
C LEU A 459 -20.09 -28.86 0.62
N SER A 460 -18.98 -28.16 0.34
CA SER A 460 -17.66 -28.60 0.76
C SER A 460 -17.47 -28.56 2.29
N GLY A 461 -16.43 -29.26 2.77
CA GLY A 461 -15.97 -29.20 4.16
C GLY A 461 -15.29 -27.88 4.55
N ARG A 462 -15.23 -26.89 3.66
CA ARG A 462 -14.62 -25.58 3.95
C ARG A 462 -15.38 -24.87 5.07
N HIS A 463 -14.62 -24.25 5.97
CA HIS A 463 -15.21 -23.42 7.02
C HIS A 463 -15.87 -22.17 6.43
N VAL A 464 -17.13 -21.93 6.78
CA VAL A 464 -17.90 -20.73 6.42
C VAL A 464 -18.45 -20.15 7.71
N LYS A 465 -18.09 -18.89 8.01
CA LYS A 465 -18.63 -18.18 9.17
C LYS A 465 -20.16 -18.12 9.05
N ASN A 466 -20.87 -18.57 10.08
CA ASN A 466 -22.33 -18.68 10.09
C ASN A 466 -22.89 -19.49 8.90
N LYS A 467 -22.35 -20.70 8.66
CA LYS A 467 -22.74 -21.58 7.53
C LYS A 467 -24.26 -21.76 7.42
N SER A 468 -24.99 -21.94 8.53
CA SER A 468 -26.46 -22.05 8.51
C SER A 468 -27.13 -20.83 7.89
N LYS A 469 -26.65 -19.62 8.19
CA LYS A 469 -27.17 -18.38 7.61
C LYS A 469 -26.86 -18.28 6.11
N ALA A 470 -25.67 -18.69 5.68
CA ALA A 470 -25.30 -18.74 4.26
C ALA A 470 -26.17 -19.72 3.46
N LEU A 471 -26.46 -20.90 4.02
CA LEU A 471 -27.37 -21.88 3.44
C LEU A 471 -28.80 -21.33 3.34
N LEU A 472 -29.30 -20.68 4.39
CA LEU A 472 -30.63 -20.06 4.38
C LEU A 472 -30.75 -18.95 3.33
N PHE A 473 -29.72 -18.12 3.14
CA PHE A 473 -29.73 -17.14 2.06
C PHE A 473 -29.89 -17.76 0.67
N ARG A 474 -29.39 -18.99 0.44
CA ARG A 474 -29.64 -19.70 -0.81
C ARG A 474 -31.09 -20.14 -0.98
N PHE A 475 -31.77 -20.53 0.10
CA PHE A 475 -33.20 -20.80 0.07
C PHE A 475 -34.04 -19.52 -0.18
N GLU A 476 -33.60 -18.37 0.36
CA GLU A 476 -34.24 -17.07 0.17
C GLU A 476 -34.07 -16.52 -1.26
N SER A 477 -32.90 -16.77 -1.88
CA SER A 477 -32.52 -16.15 -3.15
C SER A 477 -33.52 -16.39 -4.30
N GLY A 478 -33.68 -15.40 -5.19
CA GLY A 478 -34.48 -15.53 -6.43
C GLY A 478 -33.88 -16.48 -7.47
N ILE A 479 -32.72 -17.06 -7.20
CA ILE A 479 -32.03 -17.99 -8.09
C ILE A 479 -32.50 -19.42 -7.82
N ALA A 480 -32.74 -20.17 -8.90
CA ALA A 480 -33.10 -21.56 -8.87
C ALA A 480 -32.05 -22.36 -8.08
N LEU A 481 -32.52 -23.18 -7.13
CA LEU A 481 -31.69 -24.05 -6.32
C LEU A 481 -31.92 -25.50 -6.80
N PRO A 482 -30.89 -26.18 -7.35
CA PRO A 482 -31.03 -27.57 -7.79
C PRO A 482 -31.50 -28.48 -6.65
N GLU A 483 -32.43 -29.40 -6.93
CA GLU A 483 -33.04 -30.24 -5.89
C GLU A 483 -32.01 -31.04 -5.07
N ALA A 484 -30.96 -31.56 -5.74
CA ALA A 484 -29.90 -32.28 -5.07
C ALA A 484 -29.17 -31.40 -4.04
N SER A 485 -28.79 -30.17 -4.44
CA SER A 485 -28.17 -29.18 -3.55
C SER A 485 -29.13 -28.78 -2.42
N ALA A 486 -30.41 -28.57 -2.73
CA ALA A 486 -31.43 -28.19 -1.75
C ALA A 486 -31.57 -29.24 -0.63
N ARG A 487 -31.67 -30.53 -0.99
CA ARG A 487 -31.78 -31.63 -0.01
C ARG A 487 -30.54 -31.71 0.88
N GLU A 488 -29.36 -31.56 0.31
CA GLU A 488 -28.12 -31.62 1.08
C GLU A 488 -27.92 -30.38 1.98
N PHE A 489 -28.29 -29.18 1.51
CA PHE A 489 -28.34 -27.99 2.34
C PHE A 489 -29.32 -28.13 3.50
N ALA A 490 -30.51 -28.67 3.26
CA ALA A 490 -31.49 -28.97 4.30
C ALA A 490 -30.93 -29.98 5.32
N ARG A 491 -30.21 -31.01 4.87
CA ARG A 491 -29.53 -31.98 5.75
C ARG A 491 -28.48 -31.31 6.63
N LEU A 492 -27.67 -30.41 6.07
CA LEU A 492 -26.65 -29.68 6.82
C LEU A 492 -27.26 -28.72 7.86
N LEU A 493 -28.39 -28.09 7.54
CA LEU A 493 -29.12 -27.22 8.48
C LEU A 493 -29.65 -27.98 9.70
N ARG A 494 -29.90 -29.29 9.59
CA ARG A 494 -30.42 -30.09 10.70
C ARG A 494 -29.48 -30.23 11.90
N GLY A 495 -28.19 -29.97 11.72
CA GLY A 495 -27.22 -30.02 12.81
C GLY A 495 -27.44 -28.98 13.90
N ASP A 496 -28.10 -27.86 13.59
CA ASP A 496 -28.40 -26.77 14.55
C ASP A 496 -29.85 -26.28 14.36
N ASN A 497 -30.80 -27.21 14.49
CA ASN A 497 -32.22 -26.96 14.23
C ASN A 497 -32.77 -25.75 14.99
N LYS A 498 -32.46 -25.61 16.28
CA LYS A 498 -33.07 -24.55 17.12
C LYS A 498 -32.73 -23.15 16.59
N SER A 499 -31.46 -22.89 16.30
CA SER A 499 -31.00 -21.60 15.77
C SER A 499 -31.54 -21.36 14.35
N VAL A 500 -31.63 -22.42 13.55
CA VAL A 500 -32.15 -22.35 12.17
C VAL A 500 -33.62 -21.96 12.11
N LEU A 501 -34.48 -22.52 12.98
CA LEU A 501 -35.91 -22.18 13.00
C LEU A 501 -36.17 -20.69 13.29
N GLU A 502 -35.38 -20.10 14.19
CA GLU A 502 -35.41 -18.66 14.49
C GLU A 502 -34.93 -17.85 13.28
N LEU A 503 -33.83 -18.26 12.63
CA LEU A 503 -33.34 -17.60 11.42
C LEU A 503 -34.37 -17.61 10.29
N ILE A 504 -35.06 -18.74 10.05
CA ILE A 504 -36.14 -18.85 9.04
C ILE A 504 -37.25 -17.83 9.30
N ALA A 505 -37.60 -17.58 10.55
CA ALA A 505 -38.63 -16.59 10.89
C ALA A 505 -38.17 -15.15 10.65
N THR A 506 -36.86 -14.90 10.58
CA THR A 506 -36.27 -13.59 10.25
C THR A 506 -35.96 -13.40 8.76
N ALA A 507 -36.13 -14.44 7.95
CA ALA A 507 -35.92 -14.40 6.51
C ALA A 507 -36.72 -13.28 5.83
N SER A 508 -36.09 -12.70 4.81
CA SER A 508 -36.66 -11.62 4.00
C SER A 508 -37.93 -12.10 3.27
N ASP A 509 -37.85 -13.24 2.58
CA ASP A 509 -38.96 -13.98 1.98
C ASP A 509 -39.22 -15.31 2.72
N ALA A 510 -39.72 -15.21 3.95
CA ALA A 510 -40.04 -16.37 4.76
C ALA A 510 -40.99 -17.39 4.06
N PRO A 511 -42.04 -17.00 3.32
CA PRO A 511 -42.88 -17.96 2.59
C PRO A 511 -42.12 -18.80 1.56
N ARG A 512 -41.25 -18.18 0.75
CA ARG A 512 -40.41 -18.91 -0.21
C ARG A 512 -39.45 -19.87 0.49
N THR A 513 -38.77 -19.38 1.52
CA THR A 513 -37.81 -20.18 2.31
C THR A 513 -38.45 -21.40 2.91
N VAL A 514 -39.59 -21.24 3.58
CA VAL A 514 -40.35 -22.35 4.18
C VAL A 514 -40.79 -23.36 3.12
N ARG A 515 -41.31 -22.89 1.98
CA ARG A 515 -41.74 -23.78 0.88
C ARG A 515 -40.56 -24.63 0.36
N ARG A 516 -39.43 -23.99 0.06
CA ARG A 516 -38.26 -24.67 -0.50
C ARG A 516 -37.61 -25.61 0.53
N LEU A 517 -37.58 -25.24 1.81
CA LEU A 517 -37.11 -26.12 2.88
C LEU A 517 -38.01 -27.36 3.04
N ALA A 518 -39.34 -27.18 2.97
CA ALA A 518 -40.28 -28.29 3.02
C ALA A 518 -40.11 -29.25 1.83
N GLN A 519 -39.94 -28.71 0.62
CA GLN A 519 -39.65 -29.49 -0.60
C GLN A 519 -38.29 -30.20 -0.53
N ALA A 520 -37.29 -29.57 0.10
CA ALA A 520 -35.98 -30.15 0.34
C ALA A 520 -35.96 -31.20 1.46
N GLY A 521 -37.10 -31.43 2.13
CA GLY A 521 -37.22 -32.38 3.22
C GLY A 521 -36.56 -31.90 4.52
N PHE A 522 -36.45 -30.59 4.78
CA PHE A 522 -35.92 -30.08 6.03
C PHE A 522 -36.81 -30.46 7.23
N TYR A 523 -38.13 -30.27 7.09
CA TYR A 523 -39.11 -30.48 8.16
C TYR A 523 -39.51 -31.95 8.29
N ASP A 524 -39.56 -32.41 9.54
CA ASP A 524 -40.41 -33.51 10.00
C ASP A 524 -41.62 -32.92 10.77
N ASN A 525 -42.52 -33.76 11.29
CA ASN A 525 -43.71 -33.30 12.01
C ASN A 525 -43.34 -32.40 13.21
N ASP A 526 -42.36 -32.81 14.02
CA ASP A 526 -41.94 -32.10 15.22
C ASP A 526 -41.32 -30.72 14.89
N LEU A 527 -40.46 -30.64 13.89
CA LEU A 527 -39.85 -29.39 13.45
C LEU A 527 -40.88 -28.47 12.80
N ALA A 528 -41.83 -29.01 12.03
CA ALA A 528 -42.88 -28.23 11.40
C ALA A 528 -43.81 -27.57 12.43
N GLU A 529 -44.19 -28.29 13.49
CA GLU A 529 -44.99 -27.76 14.59
C GLU A 529 -44.26 -26.64 15.34
N LYS A 530 -42.99 -26.87 15.71
CA LYS A 530 -42.14 -25.85 16.36
C LYS A 530 -41.98 -24.60 15.49
N GLN A 531 -41.75 -24.78 14.20
CA GLN A 531 -41.65 -23.66 13.26
C GLN A 531 -42.98 -22.89 13.16
N CYS A 532 -44.13 -23.56 13.18
CA CYS A 532 -45.44 -22.90 13.17
C CYS A 532 -45.61 -21.97 14.39
N GLU A 533 -45.18 -22.39 15.57
CA GLU A 533 -45.20 -21.54 16.76
C GLU A 533 -44.31 -20.31 16.61
N ILE A 534 -43.08 -20.49 16.12
CA ILE A 534 -42.13 -19.39 15.92
C ILE A 534 -42.67 -18.42 14.86
N LEU A 535 -43.16 -18.90 13.72
CA LEU A 535 -43.74 -18.05 12.67
C LEU A 535 -44.97 -17.29 13.16
N ARG A 536 -45.80 -17.90 14.02
CA ARG A 536 -46.96 -17.24 14.65
C ARG A 536 -46.50 -16.12 15.58
N ARG A 537 -45.50 -16.36 16.44
CA ARG A 537 -44.92 -15.35 17.34
C ARG A 537 -44.28 -14.20 16.55
N ALA A 538 -43.58 -14.52 15.45
CA ALA A 538 -42.97 -13.55 14.54
C ALA A 538 -43.96 -12.87 13.57
N ARG A 539 -45.26 -13.19 13.66
CA ARG A 539 -46.34 -12.64 12.82
C ARG A 539 -46.14 -12.87 11.30
N LYS A 540 -45.46 -13.94 10.91
CA LYS A 540 -45.21 -14.32 9.50
C LYS A 540 -46.38 -15.17 8.95
N THR A 541 -47.57 -14.57 8.85
CA THR A 541 -48.83 -15.28 8.51
C THR A 541 -48.79 -16.04 7.18
N LYS A 542 -48.21 -15.45 6.13
CA LYS A 542 -48.07 -16.10 4.82
C LYS A 542 -47.18 -17.35 4.87
N ALA A 543 -46.06 -17.26 5.60
CA ALA A 543 -45.14 -18.39 5.74
C ALA A 543 -45.75 -19.50 6.60
N LEU A 544 -46.48 -19.13 7.66
CA LEU A 544 -47.25 -20.06 8.49
C LEU A 544 -48.28 -20.83 7.64
N HIS A 545 -49.01 -20.14 6.78
CA HIS A 545 -50.00 -20.77 5.90
C HIS A 545 -49.35 -21.81 4.98
N VAL A 546 -48.23 -21.45 4.33
CA VAL A 546 -47.46 -22.37 3.48
C VAL A 546 -47.03 -23.62 4.24
N LEU A 547 -46.55 -23.49 5.48
CA LEU A 547 -46.13 -24.64 6.28
C LEU A 547 -47.32 -25.52 6.69
N MET A 548 -48.42 -24.90 7.12
CA MET A 548 -49.64 -25.63 7.51
C MET A 548 -50.24 -26.41 6.34
N GLU A 549 -50.26 -25.83 5.14
CA GLU A 549 -50.72 -26.49 3.93
C GLU A 549 -49.86 -27.73 3.62
N TRP A 550 -48.53 -27.59 3.73
CA TRP A 550 -47.61 -28.72 3.57
C TRP A 550 -47.87 -29.83 4.61
N ILE A 551 -48.07 -29.50 5.88
CA ILE A 551 -48.40 -30.48 6.94
C ILE A 551 -49.70 -31.23 6.60
N ALA A 552 -50.72 -30.51 6.12
CA ALA A 552 -52.00 -31.10 5.74
C ALA A 552 -51.88 -32.07 4.55
N GLN A 553 -50.94 -31.83 3.63
CA GLN A 553 -50.66 -32.72 2.50
C GLN A 553 -49.87 -33.98 2.91
N GLN A 554 -49.05 -33.91 3.96
CA GLN A 554 -48.26 -35.04 4.49
C GLN A 554 -49.06 -35.95 5.43
N SER A 555 -50.12 -35.42 6.06
CA SER A 555 -51.01 -36.22 6.90
C SER A 555 -51.91 -37.10 6.02
N PRO A 556 -52.04 -38.41 6.27
CA PRO A 556 -52.93 -39.27 5.48
C PRO A 556 -54.35 -38.71 5.52
N ARG A 557 -54.99 -38.58 4.34
CA ARG A 557 -56.41 -38.22 4.25
C ARG A 557 -57.18 -39.09 5.24
N LYS A 558 -57.83 -38.43 6.21
CA LYS A 558 -58.78 -39.07 7.14
C LYS A 558 -59.70 -39.98 6.30
N PRO A 559 -59.86 -41.27 6.61
CA PRO A 559 -60.75 -42.13 5.84
C PRO A 559 -62.15 -41.51 5.80
N GLU A 560 -62.84 -41.68 4.67
CA GLU A 560 -64.22 -41.21 4.50
C GLU A 560 -65.06 -41.57 5.73
N LYS A 561 -65.89 -40.61 6.17
CA LYS A 561 -66.76 -40.79 7.33
C LYS A 561 -67.53 -42.12 7.18
N PRO A 562 -67.70 -42.90 8.26
CA PRO A 562 -68.46 -44.16 8.25
C PRO A 562 -69.99 -43.97 8.05
N SER A 563 -70.42 -42.87 7.42
CA SER A 563 -71.82 -42.62 7.04
C SER A 563 -72.13 -43.04 5.61
N ALA A 564 -71.18 -43.58 4.84
CA ALA A 564 -71.42 -44.12 3.50
C ALA A 564 -71.76 -45.64 3.47
N ARG A 565 -71.83 -46.31 4.63
CA ARG A 565 -72.21 -47.74 4.74
C ARG A 565 -73.70 -47.98 5.04
N PHE A 566 -74.48 -46.93 5.22
CA PHE A 566 -75.93 -47.00 5.39
C PHE A 566 -76.59 -45.89 4.57
N ALA A 567 -76.58 -46.05 3.25
CA ALA A 567 -77.65 -45.53 2.42
C ALA A 567 -78.57 -46.73 2.14
N PHE A 568 -79.82 -46.58 2.56
CA PHE A 568 -80.88 -47.61 2.59
C PHE A 568 -81.16 -48.26 1.24
#